data_AF-A0AAE9YZD6-F1
#
_entry.id   AF-A0AAE9YZD6-F1
#
_cell.length_a   1.000
_cell.length_b   1.000
_cell.length_c   1.000
_cell.angle_alpha   90.00
_cell.angle_beta   90.00
_cell.angle_gamma   90.00
#
_symmetry.space_group_name_H-M   'P 1'
#
loop_
_entity.id
_entity.type
_entity.pdbx_description
1 polymer ?
#
loop_
_entity_poly.entity_id
_entity_poly.type
_entity_poly.pdbx_seq_one_letter_code
_entity_poly.pdbx_strand_id
1 'polypeptide(L)'
;MQKTQSQWKIADSLFIGCEQQDDRGKPSFIILAGDKAYLQGAQLLQDYPCLTKAETAEITAKIVLFLHRGEHDSVVVDADEFQKSYQSRLLQEQLDETLAPLYRQHPEFDINRVHPPQWQSNRLSFFFVEHNTGLPYYVSYDYPAAGMEQSLFLSGPEHDPGFECRLLASL
;
A
#
# COMPACT_ATOMS: atom_id res chain seq x y z
N MET A 1 17.30 -0.48 20.68
CA MET A 1 16.09 0.23 20.19
C MET A 1 15.10 -0.85 19.75
N GLN A 2 13.88 -0.86 20.30
CA GLN A 2 12.85 -1.81 19.88
C GLN A 2 12.52 -1.54 18.42
N LYS A 3 12.74 -2.52 17.54
CA LYS A 3 12.23 -2.47 16.17
C LYS A 3 10.71 -2.52 16.27
N THR A 4 10.04 -1.45 15.86
CA THR A 4 8.58 -1.46 15.70
C THR A 4 8.24 -2.58 14.72
N GLN A 5 7.38 -3.50 15.15
CA GLN A 5 6.94 -4.62 14.33
C GLN A 5 5.46 -4.40 14.04
N SER A 6 5.12 -4.23 12.77
CA SER A 6 3.72 -4.21 12.35
C SER A 6 3.16 -5.64 12.43
N GLN A 7 1.96 -5.80 12.97
CA GLN A 7 1.33 -7.12 13.14
C GLN A 7 -0.10 -7.09 12.62
N TRP A 8 -0.47 -8.13 11.87
CA TRP A 8 -1.81 -8.29 11.33
C TRP A 8 -2.30 -9.71 11.56
N LYS A 9 -3.57 -9.86 11.98
CA LYS A 9 -4.17 -11.17 12.25
C LYS A 9 -5.39 -11.38 11.36
N ILE A 10 -5.44 -12.52 10.67
CA ILE A 10 -6.59 -12.96 9.89
C ILE A 10 -6.89 -14.40 10.27
N ALA A 11 -8.11 -14.66 10.75
CA ALA A 11 -8.51 -15.96 11.27
C ALA A 11 -7.46 -16.51 12.25
N ASP A 12 -6.91 -17.68 11.96
CA ASP A 12 -5.90 -18.37 12.78
C ASP A 12 -4.45 -18.05 12.38
N SER A 13 -4.25 -17.13 11.42
CA SER A 13 -2.93 -16.74 10.93
C SER A 13 -2.51 -15.37 11.45
N LEU A 14 -1.25 -15.27 11.88
CA LEU A 14 -0.58 -14.04 12.27
C LEU A 14 0.51 -13.71 11.25
N PHE A 15 0.51 -12.45 10.79
CA PHE A 15 1.47 -11.89 9.86
C PHE A 15 2.25 -10.80 10.58
N ILE A 16 3.58 -10.88 10.55
CA ILE A 16 4.46 -9.92 11.24
C ILE A 16 5.37 -9.27 10.21
N GLY A 17 5.30 -7.95 10.09
CA GLY A 17 6.20 -7.14 9.30
C GLY A 17 7.52 -6.91 10.01
N CYS A 18 8.62 -7.24 9.35
CA CYS A 18 9.96 -7.06 9.87
C CYS A 18 10.83 -6.30 8.86
N GLU A 19 11.58 -5.32 9.37
CA GLU A 19 12.67 -4.69 8.62
C GLU A 19 13.97 -5.47 8.83
N GLN A 20 14.57 -5.90 7.74
CA GLN A 20 15.89 -6.52 7.68
C GLN A 20 16.81 -5.71 6.76
N GLN A 21 18.12 -5.93 6.88
CA GLN A 21 19.07 -5.36 5.92
C GLN A 21 19.27 -6.39 4.79
N ASP A 22 19.19 -5.92 3.54
CA ASP A 22 19.59 -6.73 2.40
C ASP A 22 21.12 -6.91 2.34
N ASP A 23 21.59 -7.74 1.41
CA ASP A 23 23.03 -8.01 1.20
C ASP A 23 23.85 -6.76 0.82
N ARG A 24 23.18 -5.65 0.51
CA ARG A 24 23.77 -4.35 0.15
C ARG A 24 23.62 -3.31 1.26
N GLY A 25 23.13 -3.70 2.44
CA GLY A 25 22.93 -2.83 3.59
C GLY A 25 21.75 -1.86 3.47
N LYS A 26 20.87 -2.03 2.48
CA LYS A 26 19.62 -1.28 2.36
C LYS A 26 18.51 -1.94 3.18
N PRO A 27 17.56 -1.17 3.71
CA PRO A 27 16.39 -1.75 4.35
C PRO A 27 15.57 -2.53 3.33
N SER A 28 15.21 -3.77 3.68
CA SER A 28 14.24 -4.59 2.99
C SER A 28 13.18 -5.07 3.98
N PHE A 29 11.96 -5.24 3.49
CA PHE A 29 10.81 -5.55 4.32
C PHE A 29 10.34 -6.97 4.01
N ILE A 30 10.09 -7.74 5.06
CA ILE A 30 9.61 -9.11 4.96
C ILE A 30 8.37 -9.31 5.82
N ILE A 31 7.56 -10.28 5.44
CA ILE A 31 6.41 -10.74 6.21
C ILE A 31 6.73 -12.13 6.75
N LEU A 32 6.63 -12.30 8.07
CA LEU A 32 6.69 -13.61 8.71
C LEU A 32 5.26 -14.12 8.91
N ALA A 33 4.98 -15.33 8.45
CA ALA A 33 3.72 -16.02 8.71
C ALA A 33 3.99 -17.50 8.98
N GLY A 34 3.69 -17.95 10.20
CA GLY A 34 4.15 -19.24 10.71
C GLY A 34 5.68 -19.32 10.69
N ASP A 35 6.22 -20.40 10.11
CA ASP A 35 7.66 -20.65 10.01
C ASP A 35 8.28 -20.13 8.70
N LYS A 36 7.51 -19.36 7.91
CA LYS A 36 7.95 -18.86 6.59
C LYS A 36 8.12 -17.35 6.58
N ALA A 37 9.12 -16.90 5.83
CA ALA A 37 9.36 -15.49 5.53
C ALA A 37 9.08 -15.21 4.05
N TYR A 38 8.35 -14.12 3.78
CA TYR A 38 7.94 -13.72 2.45
C TYR A 38 8.52 -12.36 2.12
N LEU A 39 9.22 -12.28 0.98
CA LEU A 39 9.77 -11.04 0.41
C LEU A 39 8.87 -10.45 -0.68
N GLN A 40 7.93 -11.26 -1.21
CA GLN A 40 7.09 -10.91 -2.35
C GLN A 40 5.62 -11.20 -2.00
N GLY A 41 4.74 -10.25 -2.37
CA GLY A 41 3.31 -10.38 -2.11
C GLY A 41 2.72 -11.60 -2.81
N ALA A 42 3.12 -11.88 -4.05
CA ALA A 42 2.57 -12.98 -4.83
C ALA A 42 2.75 -14.35 -4.16
N GLN A 43 3.93 -14.62 -3.59
CA GLN A 43 4.18 -15.86 -2.87
C GLN A 43 3.35 -15.96 -1.59
N LEU A 44 3.21 -14.86 -0.86
CA LEU A 44 2.38 -14.81 0.35
C LEU A 44 0.90 -15.06 0.01
N LEU A 45 0.37 -14.43 -1.04
CA LEU A 45 -1.02 -14.58 -1.47
C LEU A 45 -1.32 -16.00 -2.00
N GLN A 46 -0.33 -16.67 -2.60
CA GLN A 46 -0.45 -18.06 -3.02
C GLN A 46 -0.54 -19.02 -1.82
N ASP A 47 0.30 -18.82 -0.81
CA ASP A 47 0.32 -19.66 0.40
C ASP A 47 -0.87 -19.34 1.34
N TYR A 48 -1.40 -18.11 1.28
CA TYR A 48 -2.55 -17.64 2.05
C TYR A 48 -3.66 -17.06 1.16
N PRO A 49 -4.45 -17.91 0.46
CA PRO A 49 -5.58 -17.46 -0.36
C PRO A 49 -6.68 -16.72 0.41
N CYS A 50 -6.67 -16.76 1.75
CA CYS A 50 -7.56 -15.95 2.56
C CYS A 50 -7.30 -14.45 2.43
N LEU A 51 -6.11 -14.03 2.00
CA LEU A 51 -5.73 -12.64 1.74
C LEU A 51 -6.34 -12.07 0.46
N THR A 52 -6.74 -12.93 -0.48
CA THR A 52 -7.36 -12.49 -1.75
C THR A 52 -8.87 -12.31 -1.65
N LYS A 53 -9.43 -12.31 -0.44
CA LYS A 53 -10.86 -12.16 -0.20
C LYS A 53 -11.25 -10.71 0.04
N ALA A 54 -12.49 -10.35 -0.27
CA ALA A 54 -12.97 -8.98 -0.13
C ALA A 54 -12.85 -8.49 1.33
N GLU A 55 -13.19 -9.33 2.31
CA GLU A 55 -13.15 -8.99 3.72
C GLU A 55 -11.74 -8.78 4.29
N THR A 56 -10.69 -9.22 3.58
CA THR A 56 -9.29 -9.08 3.99
C THR A 56 -8.53 -8.05 3.16
N ALA A 57 -9.20 -7.33 2.25
CA ALA A 57 -8.58 -6.37 1.34
C ALA A 57 -7.77 -5.29 2.07
N GLU A 58 -8.29 -4.78 3.19
CA GLU A 58 -7.59 -3.77 3.99
C GLU A 58 -6.25 -4.28 4.55
N ILE A 59 -6.28 -5.43 5.23
CA ILE A 59 -5.09 -6.03 5.81
C ILE A 59 -4.10 -6.39 4.72
N THR A 60 -4.59 -6.88 3.59
CA THR A 60 -3.75 -7.24 2.46
C THR A 60 -3.10 -6.01 1.82
N ALA A 61 -3.80 -4.88 1.72
CA ALA A 61 -3.21 -3.62 1.28
C ALA A 61 -2.12 -3.13 2.23
N LYS A 62 -2.32 -3.24 3.55
CA LYS A 62 -1.30 -2.90 4.56
C LYS A 62 -0.06 -3.78 4.42
N ILE A 63 -0.24 -5.09 4.26
CA ILE A 63 0.84 -6.05 4.09
C ILE A 63 1.62 -5.78 2.80
N VAL A 64 0.94 -5.60 1.67
CA VAL A 64 1.56 -5.31 0.37
C VAL A 64 2.29 -3.96 0.42
N LEU A 65 1.66 -2.92 0.96
CA LEU A 65 2.32 -1.63 1.13
C LEU A 65 3.58 -1.74 2.00
N PHE A 66 3.52 -2.50 3.09
CA PHE A 66 4.67 -2.73 3.96
C PHE A 66 5.83 -3.40 3.23
N LEU A 67 5.56 -4.46 2.45
CA LEU A 67 6.59 -5.15 1.65
C LEU A 67 7.32 -4.20 0.70
N HIS A 68 6.63 -3.19 0.16
CA HIS A 68 7.19 -2.26 -0.81
C HIS A 68 7.78 -0.99 -0.21
N ARG A 69 7.20 -0.48 0.89
CA ARG A 69 7.45 0.88 1.39
C ARG A 69 7.69 0.96 2.90
N GLY A 70 7.53 -0.14 3.63
CA GLY A 70 7.71 -0.21 5.07
C GLY A 70 6.53 0.34 5.86
N GLU A 71 6.77 0.75 7.11
CA GLU A 71 5.73 1.05 8.10
C GLU A 71 5.19 2.50 8.06
N HIS A 72 5.92 3.42 7.43
CA HIS A 72 5.63 4.85 7.59
C HIS A 72 4.37 5.29 6.84
N ASP A 73 4.08 4.67 5.70
CA ASP A 73 2.98 5.06 4.84
C ASP A 73 1.65 4.45 5.32
N SER A 74 0.57 5.22 5.20
CA SER A 74 -0.72 4.85 5.80
C SER A 74 -1.77 4.56 4.75
N VAL A 75 -2.32 3.34 4.75
CA VAL A 75 -3.44 2.97 3.86
C VAL A 75 -4.69 3.75 4.25
N VAL A 76 -5.38 4.30 3.25
CA VAL A 76 -6.70 4.94 3.44
C VAL A 76 -7.76 3.86 3.54
N VAL A 77 -8.28 3.65 4.76
CA VAL A 77 -9.29 2.63 5.07
C VAL A 77 -10.70 3.20 5.14
N ASP A 78 -10.82 4.47 5.51
CA ASP A 78 -12.06 5.24 5.53
C ASP A 78 -11.92 6.42 4.56
N ALA A 79 -12.60 6.32 3.42
CA ALA A 79 -12.56 7.34 2.38
C ALA A 79 -13.28 8.63 2.81
N ASP A 80 -14.34 8.54 3.61
CA ASP A 80 -15.12 9.68 4.06
C ASP A 80 -14.33 10.50 5.08
N GLU A 81 -13.67 9.83 6.03
CA GLU A 81 -12.76 10.47 6.99
C GLU A 81 -11.58 11.13 6.28
N PHE A 82 -10.99 10.43 5.30
CA PHE A 82 -9.90 10.98 4.51
C PHE A 82 -10.34 12.23 3.72
N GLN A 83 -11.51 12.18 3.08
CA GLN A 83 -12.05 13.31 2.33
C GLN A 83 -12.28 14.54 3.21
N LYS A 84 -12.86 14.35 4.41
CA LYS A 84 -13.05 15.44 5.39
C LYS A 84 -11.70 16.03 5.82
N SER A 85 -10.72 15.18 6.11
CA SER A 85 -9.38 15.61 6.53
C SER A 85 -8.67 16.39 5.41
N TYR A 86 -8.77 15.92 4.17
CA TYR A 86 -8.25 16.60 2.98
C TYR A 86 -8.87 17.99 2.81
N GLN A 87 -10.21 18.09 2.84
CA GLN A 87 -10.92 19.37 2.68
C GLN A 87 -10.57 20.36 3.79
N SER A 88 -10.50 19.89 5.04
CA SER A 88 -10.11 20.70 6.19
C SER A 88 -8.70 21.28 6.02
N ARG A 89 -7.73 20.44 5.62
CA ARG A 89 -6.36 20.87 5.38
C ARG A 89 -6.25 21.84 4.20
N LEU A 90 -6.97 21.58 3.10
CA LEU A 90 -6.98 22.48 1.94
C LEU A 90 -7.49 23.88 2.34
N LEU A 91 -8.54 23.95 3.15
CA LEU A 91 -9.07 25.22 3.67
C LEU A 91 -8.05 25.92 4.59
N GLN A 92 -7.39 25.18 5.48
CA GLN A 92 -6.33 25.74 6.33
C GLN A 92 -5.21 26.36 5.49
N GLU A 93 -4.74 25.66 4.46
CA GLU A 93 -3.72 26.19 3.55
C GLU A 93 -4.20 27.47 2.86
N GLN A 94 -5.48 27.57 2.47
CA GLN A 94 -6.03 28.78 1.87
C GLN A 94 -6.09 29.97 2.84
N LEU A 95 -6.37 29.71 4.13
CA LEU A 95 -6.55 30.74 5.15
C LEU A 95 -5.22 31.18 5.79
N ASP A 96 -4.21 30.32 5.81
CA ASP A 96 -2.91 30.57 6.43
C ASP A 96 -1.78 30.37 5.41
N GLU A 97 -1.25 31.49 4.89
CA GLU A 97 -0.15 31.51 3.93
C GLU A 97 1.19 31.07 4.52
N THR A 98 1.30 30.92 5.85
CA THR A 98 2.52 30.41 6.49
C THR A 98 2.60 28.88 6.45
N LEU A 99 1.49 28.20 6.17
CA LEU A 99 1.48 26.76 6.01
C LEU A 99 2.12 26.35 4.69
N ALA A 100 2.98 25.32 4.75
CA ALA A 100 3.47 24.65 3.55
C ALA A 100 2.27 24.13 2.73
N PRO A 101 2.11 24.57 1.46
CA PRO A 101 0.96 24.22 0.65
C PRO A 101 1.15 22.81 0.07
N LEU A 102 0.55 21.80 0.70
CA LEU A 102 0.64 20.42 0.23
C LEU A 102 -0.36 20.16 -0.89
N TYR A 103 -1.62 20.55 -0.69
CA TYR A 103 -2.69 20.22 -1.64
C TYR A 103 -2.91 21.32 -2.68
N ARG A 104 -2.68 22.59 -2.32
CA ARG A 104 -2.81 23.68 -3.30
C ARG A 104 -1.80 23.61 -4.43
N GLN A 105 -0.65 22.97 -4.23
CA GLN A 105 0.36 22.76 -5.28
C GLN A 105 -0.05 21.67 -6.28
N HIS A 106 -1.02 20.83 -5.92
CA HIS A 106 -1.51 19.71 -6.70
C HIS A 106 -3.06 19.77 -6.78
N PRO A 107 -3.63 20.82 -7.42
CA PRO A 107 -5.08 21.09 -7.43
C PRO A 107 -5.90 20.04 -8.21
N GLU A 108 -5.22 19.09 -8.84
CA GLU A 108 -5.74 18.03 -9.69
C GLU A 108 -6.23 16.79 -8.91
N PHE A 109 -6.11 16.76 -7.58
CA PHE A 109 -6.59 15.61 -6.81
C PHE A 109 -8.13 15.52 -6.82
N ASP A 110 -8.70 14.61 -7.62
CA ASP A 110 -10.11 14.24 -7.49
C ASP A 110 -10.32 13.30 -6.28
N ILE A 111 -10.46 13.93 -5.10
CA ILE A 111 -10.65 13.26 -3.82
C ILE A 111 -11.86 12.33 -3.79
N ASN A 112 -12.87 12.55 -4.64
CA ASN A 112 -14.09 11.73 -4.69
C ASN A 112 -13.84 10.34 -5.27
N ARG A 113 -12.68 10.11 -5.90
CA ARG A 113 -12.28 8.81 -6.42
C ARG A 113 -11.64 7.91 -5.37
N VAL A 114 -11.29 8.46 -4.21
CA VAL A 114 -10.71 7.68 -3.12
C VAL A 114 -11.75 6.72 -2.59
N HIS A 115 -11.35 5.46 -2.43
CA HIS A 115 -12.18 4.41 -1.89
C HIS A 115 -11.34 3.49 -0.99
N PRO A 116 -11.96 2.74 -0.07
CA PRO A 116 -11.25 1.74 0.72
C PRO A 116 -10.58 0.66 -0.15
N PRO A 117 -9.61 -0.09 0.40
CA PRO A 117 -8.96 -1.18 -0.32
C PRO A 117 -9.97 -2.21 -0.82
N GLN A 118 -9.84 -2.63 -2.07
CA GLN A 118 -10.78 -3.59 -2.67
C GLN A 118 -10.09 -4.52 -3.67
N TRP A 119 -10.56 -5.76 -3.68
CA TRP A 119 -10.20 -6.77 -4.68
C TRP A 119 -11.20 -6.73 -5.84
N GLN A 120 -10.69 -6.66 -7.07
CA GLN A 120 -11.47 -6.78 -8.30
C GLN A 120 -10.67 -7.59 -9.32
N SER A 121 -11.19 -8.73 -9.79
CA SER A 121 -10.56 -9.54 -10.85
C SER A 121 -9.05 -9.84 -10.62
N ASN A 122 -8.69 -10.30 -9.42
CA ASN A 122 -7.30 -10.55 -8.97
C ASN A 122 -6.39 -9.33 -8.88
N ARG A 123 -6.96 -8.12 -8.89
CA ARG A 123 -6.25 -6.88 -8.64
C ARG A 123 -6.70 -6.29 -7.31
N LEU A 124 -5.74 -5.97 -6.46
CA LEU A 124 -5.98 -5.19 -5.25
C LEU A 124 -5.73 -3.72 -5.58
N SER A 125 -6.75 -2.89 -5.40
CA SER A 125 -6.69 -1.45 -5.60
C SER A 125 -6.90 -0.73 -4.28
N PHE A 126 -6.00 0.19 -3.93
CA PHE A 126 -6.11 0.96 -2.70
C PHE A 126 -5.39 2.31 -2.80
N PHE A 127 -5.64 3.16 -1.81
CA PHE A 127 -4.95 4.43 -1.66
C PHE A 127 -4.12 4.43 -0.38
N PHE A 128 -3.01 5.16 -0.38
CA PHE A 128 -2.24 5.42 0.83
C PHE A 128 -1.77 6.87 0.87
N VAL A 129 -1.45 7.36 2.06
CA VAL A 129 -0.84 8.67 2.29
C VAL A 129 0.64 8.46 2.58
N GLU A 130 1.50 9.07 1.77
CA GLU A 130 2.94 9.02 1.98
C GLU A 130 3.33 9.86 3.20
N HIS A 131 4.11 9.28 4.11
CA HIS A 131 4.45 9.92 5.39
C HIS A 131 5.16 11.26 5.24
N ASN A 132 6.13 11.32 4.33
CA ASN A 132 7.04 12.46 4.21
C ASN A 132 6.37 13.67 3.54
N THR A 133 5.46 13.42 2.60
CA THR A 133 4.84 14.46 1.78
C THR A 133 3.39 14.72 2.19
N GLY A 134 2.73 13.77 2.86
CA GLY A 134 1.30 13.81 3.14
C GLY A 134 0.44 13.65 1.88
N LEU A 135 1.03 13.30 0.74
CA LEU A 135 0.31 13.20 -0.52
C LEU A 135 -0.36 11.82 -0.68
N PRO A 136 -1.58 11.77 -1.24
CA PRO A 136 -2.25 10.52 -1.55
C PRO A 136 -1.72 9.89 -2.84
N TYR A 137 -1.45 8.59 -2.77
CA TYR A 137 -1.06 7.75 -3.89
C TYR A 137 -2.09 6.64 -4.09
N TYR A 138 -2.32 6.28 -5.34
CA TYR A 138 -3.06 5.10 -5.75
C TYR A 138 -2.11 3.94 -6.01
N VAL A 139 -2.48 2.76 -5.53
CA VAL A 139 -1.79 1.51 -5.79
C VAL A 139 -2.73 0.54 -6.49
N SER A 140 -2.20 -0.07 -7.55
CA SER A 140 -2.76 -1.27 -8.19
C SER A 140 -1.77 -2.41 -7.99
N TYR A 141 -2.20 -3.49 -7.35
CA TYR A 141 -1.43 -4.71 -7.17
C TYR A 141 -2.05 -5.87 -7.94
N ASP A 142 -1.43 -6.29 -9.02
CA ASP A 142 -1.86 -7.42 -9.84
C ASP A 142 -1.34 -8.76 -9.28
N TYR A 143 -2.26 -9.64 -8.87
CA TYR A 143 -1.94 -10.99 -8.45
C TYR A 143 -2.22 -11.98 -9.59
N PRO A 144 -1.19 -12.59 -10.21
CA PRO A 144 -1.41 -13.64 -11.19
C PRO A 144 -1.88 -14.91 -10.46
N ALA A 145 -3.18 -15.18 -10.50
CA ALA A 145 -3.70 -16.47 -10.06
C ALA A 145 -3.00 -17.59 -10.87
N ALA A 146 -2.52 -18.62 -10.19
CA ALA A 146 -1.77 -19.73 -10.81
C ALA A 146 -2.56 -20.31 -12.00
N GLY A 147 -2.04 -20.08 -13.22
CA GLY A 147 -2.65 -20.57 -14.47
C GLY A 147 -2.78 -19.55 -15.62
N MET A 148 -2.48 -18.27 -15.41
CA MET A 148 -2.39 -17.30 -16.52
C MET A 148 -0.94 -17.08 -16.95
N GLU A 149 -0.60 -17.52 -18.16
CA GLU A 149 0.66 -17.21 -18.84
C GLU A 149 0.84 -15.69 -18.92
N GLN A 150 1.90 -15.17 -18.30
CA GLN A 150 2.27 -13.77 -18.39
C GLN A 150 2.89 -13.49 -19.77
N SER A 151 2.16 -12.80 -20.63
CA SER A 151 2.72 -12.20 -21.84
C SER A 151 3.53 -10.94 -21.46
N LEU A 152 4.85 -11.05 -21.60
CA LEU A 152 5.79 -10.02 -22.06
C LEU A 152 5.70 -8.64 -21.38
N PHE A 153 6.29 -8.47 -20.20
CA PHE A 153 7.02 -7.23 -19.88
C PHE A 153 8.34 -7.52 -19.18
N LEU A 154 9.43 -7.15 -19.84
CA LEU A 154 10.79 -7.13 -19.31
C LEU A 154 10.86 -6.16 -18.12
N SER A 155 11.09 -6.67 -16.91
CA SER A 155 11.60 -5.86 -15.80
C SER A 155 12.61 -6.72 -15.01
N GLY A 156 13.75 -6.13 -14.65
CA GLY A 156 14.85 -6.84 -13.98
C GLY A 156 14.49 -7.38 -12.58
N PRO A 157 15.42 -8.09 -11.94
CA PRO A 157 15.20 -8.90 -10.73
C PRO A 157 14.85 -8.13 -9.43
N GLU A 158 14.53 -6.84 -9.50
CA GLU A 158 14.26 -5.97 -8.34
C GLU A 158 12.84 -5.33 -8.37
N HIS A 159 11.92 -5.81 -9.23
CA HIS A 159 10.53 -5.36 -9.25
C HIS A 159 9.59 -6.54 -9.05
N ASP A 160 8.68 -6.46 -8.06
CA ASP A 160 7.45 -7.25 -8.10
C ASP A 160 6.62 -6.66 -9.26
N PRO A 161 6.45 -7.38 -10.39
CA PRO A 161 5.81 -6.83 -11.57
C PRO A 161 4.33 -6.50 -11.34
N GLY A 162 3.75 -6.92 -10.21
CA GLY A 162 2.37 -6.62 -9.85
C GLY A 162 2.15 -5.25 -9.21
N PHE A 163 3.16 -4.60 -8.63
CA PHE A 163 2.98 -3.38 -7.82
C PHE A 163 3.18 -2.11 -8.64
N GLU A 164 2.08 -1.43 -8.96
CA GLU A 164 2.10 -0.09 -9.56
C GLU A 164 1.63 0.96 -8.55
N CYS A 165 2.46 1.97 -8.31
CA CYS A 165 2.15 3.10 -7.45
C CYS A 165 2.20 4.40 -8.27
N ARG A 166 1.14 5.21 -8.17
CA ARG A 166 1.03 6.48 -8.88
C ARG A 166 0.47 7.54 -7.95
N LEU A 167 1.02 8.76 -8.01
CA LEU A 167 0.41 9.90 -7.33
C LEU A 167 -1.03 10.03 -7.83
N LEU A 168 -1.97 10.25 -6.92
CA LEU A 168 -3.35 10.50 -7.33
C LEU A 168 -3.33 11.78 -8.19
N ALA A 169 -3.75 11.74 -9.45
CA ALA A 169 -3.84 12.94 -10.27
C ALA A 169 -5.18 12.88 -11.02
N SER A 170 -5.77 14.03 -11.33
CA SER A 170 -6.90 14.05 -12.26
C SER A 170 -6.37 13.57 -13.60
N LEU A 171 -7.02 12.53 -14.13
CA LEU A 171 -6.78 12.04 -15.48
C LEU A 171 -7.31 13.05 -16.51
#